data_AF-A0A927BW44-F1
#
_entry.id   AF-A0A927BW44-F1
#
_cell.length_a   1.000
_cell.length_b   1.000
_cell.length_c   1.000
_cell.angle_alpha   90.00
_cell.angle_beta   90.00
_cell.angle_gamma   90.00
#
_symmetry.space_group_name_H-M   'P 1'
#
loop_
_entity.id
_entity.type
_entity.pdbx_description
1 polymer ?
#
loop_
_entity_poly.entity_id
_entity_poly.type
_entity_poly.pdbx_seq_one_letter_code
_entity_poly.pdbx_strand_id
1 'polypeptide(L)' 'MESRKNPLFLSVIGLLIVIFGVVDVMYVNKLLGGALLFAGLVLGVTGIVRYSKWKEKLGS' A
#
# COMPACT_ATOMS: atom_id res chain seq x y z
N MET A 1 3.91 -11.04 -21.33
CA MET A 1 3.61 -9.68 -20.82
C MET A 1 4.65 -9.34 -19.77
N GLU A 2 5.71 -8.62 -20.14
CA GLU A 2 6.72 -8.15 -19.20
C GLU A 2 6.08 -7.11 -18.27
N SER A 3 5.64 -7.54 -17.11
CA SER A 3 5.25 -6.63 -16.04
C SER A 3 6.51 -5.91 -15.57
N ARG A 4 6.84 -4.77 -16.20
CA ARG A 4 7.64 -3.72 -15.59
C ARG A 4 6.93 -3.34 -14.30
N LYS A 5 7.21 -4.06 -13.21
CA LYS A 5 6.65 -3.85 -11.89
C LYS A 5 7.13 -2.49 -11.42
N ASN A 6 6.38 -1.45 -11.79
CA ASN A 6 6.64 -0.10 -11.33
C ASN A 6 6.53 -0.14 -9.80
N PRO A 7 7.62 0.15 -9.06
CA PRO A 7 7.63 0.03 -7.59
C PRO A 7 6.55 0.91 -6.93
N LEU A 8 6.12 1.97 -7.61
CA LEU A 8 5.00 2.82 -7.20
C LEU A 8 3.65 2.09 -7.16
N PHE A 9 3.45 1.07 -8.00
CA PHE A 9 2.18 0.34 -8.08
C PHE A 9 1.80 -0.32 -6.76
N LEU A 10 2.78 -0.87 -6.04
CA LEU A 10 2.56 -1.49 -4.73
C LEU A 10 2.13 -0.45 -3.68
N SER A 11 2.72 0.74 -3.74
CA SER A 11 2.40 1.86 -2.84
C SER A 11 1.00 2.41 -3.12
N VAL A 12 0.62 2.56 -4.40
CA VAL A 12 -0.73 3.01 -4.80
C VAL A 12 -1.79 2.01 -4.36
N ILE A 13 -1.55 0.70 -4.53
CA ILE A 13 -2.47 -0.34 -4.04
C ILE A 13 -2.58 -0.29 -2.51
N GLY A 14 -1.46 -0.16 -1.79
CA GLY A 14 -1.47 -0.01 -0.34
C GLY A 14 -2.32 1.17 0.12
N LEU A 15 -2.16 2.33 -0.54
CA LEU A 15 -2.93 3.53 -0.24
C LEU A 15 -4.44 3.33 -0.48
N LEU A 16 -4.82 2.68 -1.60
CA LEU A 16 -6.22 2.37 -1.89
C LEU A 16 -6.83 1.45 -0.84
N ILE A 17 -6.10 0.42 -0.39
CA ILE A 17 -6.56 -0.49 0.67
C ILE A 17 -6.73 0.25 1.99
N VAL A 18 -5.83 1.18 2.32
CA VAL A 18 -5.98 2.03 3.52
C VAL A 18 -7.25 2.87 3.44
N ILE A 19 -7.49 3.58 2.33
CA ILE A 19 -8.69 4.41 2.15
C ILE A 19 -9.96 3.56 2.28
N PHE A 20 -9.98 2.39 1.63
CA PHE A 20 -11.12 1.47 1.70
C PHE A 20 -11.32 0.96 3.13
N GLY A 21 -10.25 0.62 3.84
CA GLY A 21 -10.28 0.24 5.24
C GLY A 21 -10.82 1.35 6.16
N VAL A 22 -10.46 2.63 5.92
CA VAL A 22 -11.01 3.76 6.71
C VAL A 22 -12.52 3.81 6.54
N VAL A 23 -13.02 3.74 5.30
CA VAL A 23 -14.44 3.78 5.00
C VAL A 23 -15.16 2.56 5.62
N ASP A 24 -14.57 1.38 5.51
CA ASP A 24 -15.15 0.13 6.05
C ASP A 24 -15.27 0.17 7.59
N VAL A 25 -14.26 0.72 8.29
CA VAL A 25 -14.33 0.95 9.75
C VAL A 25 -15.44 1.92 10.12
N MET A 26 -15.60 2.99 9.35
CA MET A 26 -16.54 4.06 9.67
C MET A 26 -17.99 3.67 9.38
N TYR A 27 -18.24 2.90 8.31
CA TYR A 27 -19.60 2.74 7.77
C TYR A 27 -20.13 1.30 7.76
N VAL A 28 -19.27 0.28 7.80
CA VAL A 28 -19.70 -1.11 7.55
C VAL A 28 -19.38 -2.02 8.73
N ASN A 29 -18.09 -2.24 9.03
CA ASN A 29 -17.67 -3.15 10.08
C ASN A 29 -16.28 -2.78 10.62
N LYS A 30 -16.23 -2.34 11.88
CA LYS A 30 -15.00 -1.91 12.57
C LYS A 30 -13.92 -2.99 12.61
N LEU A 31 -14.28 -4.27 12.70
CA LEU A 31 -13.33 -5.39 12.77
C LEU A 31 -12.68 -5.67 11.41
N LEU A 32 -13.48 -5.78 10.35
CA LEU A 32 -12.99 -6.00 8.98
C LEU A 32 -12.20 -4.79 8.47
N GLY A 33 -12.75 -3.58 8.65
CA GLY A 33 -12.07 -2.36 8.27
C GLY A 33 -10.76 -2.16 9.03
N GLY A 34 -10.72 -2.54 10.32
CA GLY A 34 -9.49 -2.46 11.13
C GLY A 34 -8.40 -3.39 10.61
N ALA A 35 -8.77 -4.61 10.22
CA ALA A 35 -7.85 -5.55 9.58
C ALA A 35 -7.37 -5.04 8.20
N LEU A 36 -8.28 -4.48 7.39
CA LEU A 36 -7.93 -3.87 6.10
C LEU A 36 -6.98 -2.68 6.26
N LEU A 37 -7.23 -1.81 7.25
CA LEU A 37 -6.35 -0.68 7.56
C LEU A 37 -4.95 -1.14 7.91
N PHE A 38 -4.84 -2.13 8.77
CA PHE A 38 -3.54 -2.66 9.18
C PHE A 38 -2.80 -3.29 8.01
N ALA A 39 -3.49 -4.12 7.20
CA ALA A 39 -2.92 -4.73 6.01
C ALA A 39 -2.50 -3.67 4.96
N GLY A 40 -3.33 -2.65 4.75
CA GLY A 40 -3.06 -1.53 3.84
C GLY A 40 -1.85 -0.71 4.28
N LEU A 41 -1.71 -0.44 5.58
CA LEU A 41 -0.55 0.26 6.15
C LEU A 41 0.74 -0.52 5.92
N VAL A 42 0.74 -1.82 6.20
CA VAL A 42 1.90 -2.70 5.98
C VAL A 42 2.29 -2.74 4.50
N LEU A 43 1.31 -2.88 3.60
CA LEU A 43 1.54 -2.86 2.16
C LEU A 43 2.03 -1.50 1.66
N GLY A 44 1.48 -0.41 2.18
CA GLY A 44 1.89 0.96 1.86
C GLY A 44 3.33 1.22 2.27
N VAL A 45 3.69 0.90 3.52
CA VAL A 45 5.06 1.06 4.05
C VAL A 45 6.05 0.21 3.28
N THR A 46 5.75 -1.07 3.04
CA THR A 46 6.64 -1.95 2.25
C THR A 46 6.80 -1.45 0.81
N GLY A 47 5.75 -0.90 0.20
CA GLY A 47 5.81 -0.23 -1.10
C GLY A 47 6.72 0.99 -1.10
N ILE A 48 6.60 1.87 -0.11
CA ILE A 48 7.44 3.06 0.05
C ILE A 48 8.91 2.69 0.27
N VAL A 49 9.19 1.73 1.16
CA VAL A 49 10.55 1.25 1.41
C VAL A 49 11.16 0.66 0.15
N ARG A 50 10.39 -0.13 -0.61
CA ARG A 50 10.84 -0.71 -1.88
C ARG A 50 11.09 0.35 -2.94
N TYR A 51 10.27 1.40 -2.99
CA TYR A 51 10.46 2.55 -3.86
C TYR A 51 11.70 3.36 -3.48
N SER A 52 11.93 3.61 -2.18
CA SER A 52 13.12 4.31 -1.69
C SER A 52 14.40 3.57 -2.08
N LYS A 53 14.45 2.24 -1.89
CA LYS A 53 15.59 1.40 -2.31
C LYS A 53 15.80 1.40 -3.83
N TRP A 54 14.72 1.46 -4.60
CA TRP A 54 14.80 1.57 -6.07
C TRP A 54 15.35 2.93 -6.50
N LYS A 55 14.91 4.01 -5.85
CA LYS A 55 15.41 5.37 -6.09
C LYS A 55 16.89 5.49 -5.74
N GLU A 56 17.31 4.90 -4.62
CA GLU A 56 18.70 4.87 -4.16
C GLU A 56 19.60 4.11 -5.14
N LYS A 57 19.12 3.00 -5.72
CA LYS A 57 19.81 2.26 -6.80
C LYS A 57 19.89 2.98 -8.15
N LEU A 58 18.98 3.91 -8.43
CA LEU A 58 18.98 4.70 -9.67
C LEU A 58 19.82 5.98 -9.56
N GLY A 59 20.17 6.40 -8.34
CA GLY A 59 20.98 7.59 -8.06
C GLY A 59 22.42 7.30 -7.67
N SER A 60 22.86 6.03 -7.73
CA SER A 60 24.23 5.58 -7.45
C SER A 60 24.84 4.93 -8.69
#